data_AF-A0A821IY62-F1
#
_entry.id   AF-A0A821IY62-F1
#
_cell.length_a   1.000
_cell.length_b   1.000
_cell.length_c   1.000
_cell.angle_alpha   90.00
_cell.angle_beta   90.00
_cell.angle_gamma   90.00
#
_symmetry.space_group_name_H-M   'P 1'
#
loop_
_entity.id
_entity.type
_entity.pdbx_description
1 polymer ?
#
loop_
_entity_poly.entity_id
_entity_poly.type
_entity_poly.pdbx_seq_one_letter_code
_entity_poly.pdbx_strand_id
1 'polypeptide(L)' 'INDAVSLLQLYAIVHPDSKVAQYNFSDTNPHDLIQAFIENEARIPDLLNEALRQHVRKTQQAVTSG' A
#
# COMPACT_ATOMS: atom_id res chain seq x y z
N ILE A 1 7.21 2.53 4.09
CA ILE A 1 6.04 2.80 3.21
C ILE A 1 6.50 3.05 1.77
N ASN A 2 7.49 3.93 1.53
CA ASN A 2 7.98 4.26 0.18
C ASN A 2 8.42 3.02 -0.63
N ASP A 3 9.19 2.11 -0.04
CA ASP A 3 9.63 0.89 -0.75
C ASP A 3 8.45 0.01 -1.18
N ALA A 4 7.41 -0.09 -0.36
CA ALA A 4 6.21 -0.83 -0.71
C ALA A 4 5.48 -0.19 -1.90
N VAL A 5 5.44 1.14 -1.97
CA VAL A 5 4.88 1.86 -3.12
C VAL A 5 5.73 1.67 -4.37
N SER A 6 7.07 1.74 -4.27
CA SER A 6 7.98 1.48 -5.39
C SER A 6 7.81 0.06 -5.95
N LEU A 7 7.58 -0.92 -5.08
CA LEU A 7 7.27 -2.29 -5.50
C LEU A 7 5.91 -2.38 -6.21
N LEU A 8 4.91 -1.62 -5.76
CA LEU A 8 3.61 -1.53 -6.45
C LEU A 8 3.71 -0.83 -7.80
N GLN A 9 4.56 0.18 -7.94
CA GLN A 9 4.87 0.81 -9.23
C GLN A 9 5.49 -0.19 -10.20
N LEU A 10 6.50 -0.95 -9.73
CA LEU A 10 7.10 -2.00 -10.55
C LEU A 10 6.07 -3.08 -10.91
N TYR A 11 5.23 -3.48 -9.95
CA TYR A 11 4.16 -4.44 -10.18
C TYR A 11 3.18 -3.97 -11.26
N ALA A 12 2.76 -2.70 -11.22
CA ALA A 12 1.87 -2.08 -12.20
C ALA A 12 2.50 -1.98 -13.61
N ILE A 13 3.83 -1.78 -13.70
CA ILE A 13 4.54 -1.83 -14.99
C ILE A 13 4.47 -3.24 -15.60
N VAL A 14 4.59 -4.28 -14.77
CA VAL A 14 4.55 -5.69 -15.22
C VAL A 14 3.12 -6.18 -15.47
N HIS A 15 2.14 -5.65 -14.73
CA HIS A 15 0.72 -6.02 -14.81
C HIS A 15 -0.14 -4.79 -15.11
N PRO A 16 -0.16 -4.31 -16.37
CA PRO A 16 -0.88 -3.09 -16.73
C PRO A 16 -2.41 -3.19 -16.57
N ASP A 17 -2.94 -4.40 -16.44
CA ASP A 17 -4.35 -4.71 -16.19
C ASP A 17 -4.74 -4.69 -14.70
N SER A 18 -3.75 -4.60 -13.81
CA SER A 18 -3.96 -4.48 -12.36
C SER A 18 -4.81 -3.27 -11.99
N LYS A 19 -5.62 -3.41 -10.95
CA LYS A 19 -6.32 -2.31 -10.28
C LYS A 19 -5.37 -1.23 -9.79
N VAL A 20 -4.18 -1.59 -9.28
CA VAL A 20 -3.21 -0.58 -8.84
C VAL A 20 -2.54 0.16 -10.01
N ALA A 21 -2.48 -0.44 -11.21
CA ALA A 21 -1.99 0.25 -12.40
C ALA A 21 -2.89 1.40 -12.88
N GLN A 22 -4.14 1.45 -12.40
CA GLN A 22 -5.09 2.52 -12.73
C GLN A 22 -4.90 3.79 -11.90
N TYR A 23 -4.06 3.74 -10.86
CA TYR A 23 -3.82 4.87 -9.97
C TYR A 23 -2.66 5.74 -10.44
N ASN A 24 -2.78 7.05 -10.21
CA ASN A 24 -1.65 7.97 -10.32
C ASN A 24 -0.82 7.91 -9.03
N PHE A 25 0.32 7.23 -9.07
CA PHE A 25 1.19 7.03 -7.91
C PHE A 25 1.79 8.31 -7.32
N SER A 26 1.82 9.41 -8.07
CA SER A 26 2.33 10.71 -7.58
C SER A 26 1.30 11.46 -6.72
N ASP A 27 0.01 11.24 -6.98
CA ASP A 27 -1.09 11.98 -6.36
C ASP A 27 -1.94 11.13 -5.39
N THR A 28 -1.73 9.80 -5.38
CA THR A 28 -2.49 8.89 -4.53
C THR A 28 -1.79 8.70 -3.18
N ASN A 29 -2.56 8.68 -2.09
CA ASN A 29 -2.02 8.35 -0.77
C ASN A 29 -1.36 6.96 -0.79
N PRO A 30 -0.10 6.83 -0.31
CA PRO A 30 0.62 5.56 -0.23
C PRO A 30 -0.17 4.43 0.44
N HIS A 31 -0.95 4.74 1.48
CA HIS A 31 -1.74 3.74 2.18
C HIS A 31 -2.91 3.23 1.33
N ASP A 32 -3.55 4.11 0.55
CA ASP A 32 -4.68 3.75 -0.32
C ASP A 32 -4.21 2.85 -1.47
N LEU A 33 -3.02 3.12 -2.03
CA LEU A 33 -2.40 2.24 -3.05
C LEU A 33 -2.14 0.83 -2.52
N ILE A 34 -1.58 0.75 -1.31
CA ILE A 34 -1.29 -0.54 -0.67
C ILE A 34 -2.59 -1.27 -0.32
N GLN A 35 -3.59 -0.54 0.18
CA GLN A 35 -4.90 -1.10 0.48
C GLN A 35 -5.59 -1.63 -0.79
N ALA A 36 -5.55 -0.89 -1.89
CA ALA A 36 -6.12 -1.31 -3.16
C ALA A 36 -5.49 -2.62 -3.69
N PHE A 37 -4.16 -2.75 -3.58
CA PHE A 37 -3.48 -4.02 -3.90
C PHE A 37 -3.95 -5.16 -2.98
N ILE A 38 -4.00 -4.92 -1.67
CA ILE A 38 -4.38 -5.94 -0.69
C ILE A 38 -5.80 -6.46 -0.96
N GLU A 39 -6.75 -5.56 -1.26
CA GLU A 39 -8.16 -5.92 -1.44
C GLU A 39 -8.42 -6.64 -2.76
N ASN A 40 -7.71 -6.30 -3.83
CA ASN A 40 -8.05 -6.78 -5.17
C ASN A 40 -7.15 -7.93 -5.64
N GLU A 41 -5.89 -7.98 -5.19
CA GLU A 41 -4.86 -8.78 -5.87
C GLU A 41 -3.93 -9.55 -4.94
N ALA A 42 -3.88 -9.22 -3.65
CA ALA A 42 -3.03 -9.94 -2.72
C ALA A 42 -3.52 -11.38 -2.48
N ARG A 43 -2.56 -12.32 -2.46
CA ARG A 43 -2.82 -13.74 -2.14
C ARG A 43 -3.05 -14.00 -0.65
N ILE A 44 -2.61 -13.08 0.21
CA ILE A 44 -2.66 -13.19 1.67
C ILE A 44 -3.20 -11.90 2.29
N PRO A 45 -4.44 -11.50 1.94
CA PRO A 45 -4.96 -10.17 2.26
C PRO A 45 -5.07 -9.92 3.77
N ASP A 46 -5.47 -10.91 4.56
CA ASP A 46 -5.64 -10.76 6.01
C ASP A 46 -4.32 -10.43 6.73
N LEU A 47 -3.23 -11.12 6.35
CA LEU A 47 -1.91 -10.91 6.94
C LEU A 47 -1.37 -9.52 6.59
N LEU A 48 -1.53 -9.10 5.32
CA LEU A 48 -1.06 -7.79 4.87
C LEU A 48 -1.88 -6.65 5.46
N ASN A 49 -3.20 -6.81 5.59
CA ASN A 49 -4.06 -5.85 6.28
C ASN A 49 -3.63 -5.67 7.75
N GLU A 50 -3.33 -6.75 8.45
CA GLU A 50 -2.85 -6.66 9.83
C GLU A 50 -1.50 -5.95 9.92
N ALA A 51 -0.56 -6.28 9.04
CA ALA A 51 0.74 -5.61 8.98
C ALA A 51 0.61 -4.10 8.69
N LEU A 52 -0.26 -3.72 7.75
CA LEU A 52 -0.53 -2.32 7.41
C LEU A 52 -1.14 -1.57 8.60
N ARG A 53 -2.14 -2.15 9.28
CA ARG A 53 -2.75 -1.56 10.48
C ARG A 53 -1.73 -1.35 11.59
N GLN A 54 -0.85 -2.33 11.83
CA GLN A 54 0.22 -2.19 12.83
C GLN A 54 1.21 -1.09 12.46
N HIS A 55 1.56 -0.97 11.19
CA HIS A 55 2.43 0.11 10.72
C HIS A 55 1.79 1.48 10.98
N VAL A 56 0.54 1.70 10.55
CA VAL A 56 -0.18 2.97 10.74
C VAL A 56 -0.29 3.35 12.22
N ARG A 57 -0.62 2.40 13.10
CA ARG A 57 -0.69 2.64 14.55
C ARG A 57 0.65 3.09 15.12
N LYS A 58 1.75 2.43 14.75
CA LYS A 58 3.10 2.79 15.23
C LYS A 58 3.49 4.19 14.76
N THR A 59 3.21 4.52 13.50
CA THR A 59 3.53 5.84 12.93
C THR A 59 2.71 6.94 13.60
N GLN A 60 1.43 6.69 13.91
CA GLN A 60 0.59 7.64 14.63
C GLN A 60 1.06 7.87 16.08
N GLN A 61 1.42 6.81 16.80
CA GLN A 61 1.92 6.92 18.18
C GLN A 61 3.23 7.71 18.29
N ALA A 62 4.10 7.60 17.29
CA ALA A 62 5.35 8.37 17.23
C ALA A 62 5.11 9.88 17.04
N VAL A 63 4.01 10.28 16.39
CA VAL A 63 3.68 11.69 16.14
C VAL A 63 3.00 12.35 17.35
N THR A 64 2.25 11.60 18.16
CA THR A 64 1.57 12.14 19.37
C THR A 64 2.47 12.22 20.61
N SER A 65 3.67 11.63 20.55
CA SER A 65 4.59 11.51 21.69
C SER A 65 5.81 12.44 21.58
N GLY A 66 5.83 13.37 20.62
CA GLY A 66 6.85 14.39 20.41
C GLY A 66 6.26 15.78 20.53
#